data_AF-A0A919KRZ5-F1
#
_entry.id   AF-A0A919KRZ5-F1
#
_cell.length_a   1.000
_cell.length_b   1.000
_cell.length_c   1.000
_cell.angle_alpha   90.00
_cell.angle_beta   90.00
_cell.angle_gamma   90.00
#
_symmetry.space_group_name_H-M   'P 1'
#
loop_
_entity.id
_entity.type
_entity.pdbx_description
1 polymer ?
#
loop_
_entity_poly.entity_id
_entity_poly.type
_entity_poly.pdbx_seq_one_letter_code
_entity_poly.pdbx_strand_id
1 'polypeptide(L)'
;MLAAVAVAFAGPVAASAAEPDVPPGEIASSNMTHLSNQPKNGALQGTGSDIAFQGKYAFAGNYDGFTVYDLTDKENPEQVVQVYCPGSQNDVSVYKNILVLSTDSSRSDDSCASTSLPATEKSAWEGIKIWDISNPLAPEYVKSIETYCGSHTHSLAPSKDGRDLYAYVSSYSPNATFPDCQPPHDIVSIVKIPVKQPTSAALVATPNLFPDGGYPGDPARRASTTSGCHDITTYAKYDLAAGACMGDGILMDISNRERPKVISRVRDTVNFAFWHSASFNNDATKVVFTDELGGGGLATCTGEYAPELGANGIYDIERSRYGKKLEFASYYKIPRINTANENCVAHNGSLIPVEGKDLMVQSWYQGGVSVFDFTDSDNPVEVAWFDRGEGLSGGGTWSTYYYNGYAYSNDLSIGFDTFDIDDSIDGPAEQVRQYSLNPQMQTSFGH
;
A
#
# COMPACT_ATOMS: atom_id res chain seq x y z
N MET A 1 59.93 20.62 -12.53
CA MET A 1 58.88 20.03 -11.67
C MET A 1 57.92 21.15 -11.28
N LEU A 2 56.81 21.31 -12.00
CA LEU A 2 55.71 22.18 -11.59
C LEU A 2 54.73 21.33 -10.78
N ALA A 3 54.52 21.69 -9.52
CA ALA A 3 53.50 21.08 -8.68
C ALA A 3 52.17 21.81 -8.92
N ALA A 4 51.20 21.10 -9.48
CA ALA A 4 49.82 21.58 -9.60
C ALA A 4 49.11 21.36 -8.26
N VAL A 5 48.62 22.44 -7.65
CA VAL A 5 47.71 22.37 -6.51
C VAL A 5 46.31 22.16 -7.05
N ALA A 6 45.77 20.95 -6.85
CA ALA A 6 44.36 20.67 -7.11
C ALA A 6 43.54 21.21 -5.93
N VAL A 7 42.75 22.25 -6.18
CA VAL A 7 41.72 22.72 -5.25
C VAL A 7 40.49 21.84 -5.48
N ALA A 8 40.23 20.92 -4.56
CA ALA A 8 39.00 20.15 -4.54
C ALA A 8 37.87 21.05 -4.01
N PHE A 9 36.91 21.39 -4.87
CA PHE A 9 35.63 21.93 -4.42
C PHE A 9 34.80 20.77 -3.86
N ALA A 10 34.68 20.70 -2.53
CA ALA A 10 33.65 19.91 -1.89
C ALA A 10 32.30 20.63 -2.11
N GLY A 11 31.40 20.00 -2.87
CA GLY A 11 29.99 20.41 -2.89
C GLY A 11 29.37 20.21 -1.50
N PRO A 12 28.27 20.92 -1.17
CA PRO A 12 27.58 20.69 0.08
C PRO A 12 27.08 19.25 0.12
N VAL A 13 27.52 18.51 1.14
CA VAL A 13 26.95 17.23 1.52
C VAL A 13 25.52 17.52 1.95
N ALA A 14 24.53 16.88 1.31
CA ALA A 14 23.15 16.94 1.74
C ALA A 14 23.09 16.56 3.22
N ALA A 15 22.68 17.50 4.07
CA ALA A 15 22.44 17.21 5.47
C ALA A 15 21.21 16.29 5.51
N SER A 16 21.36 15.05 6.00
CA SER A 16 20.19 14.30 6.43
C SER A 16 19.47 15.18 7.47
N ALA A 17 18.14 15.20 7.45
CA ALA A 17 17.39 15.84 8.52
C ALA A 17 17.97 15.36 9.86
N ALA A 18 18.24 16.30 10.77
CA ALA A 18 18.81 15.94 12.07
C ALA A 18 17.83 15.02 12.80
N GLU A 19 18.35 13.93 13.36
CA GLU A 19 17.59 13.00 14.19
C GLU A 19 16.82 13.79 15.29
N PRO A 20 15.49 13.62 15.41
CA PRO A 20 14.76 14.17 16.54
C PRO A 20 15.33 13.63 17.86
N ASP A 21 15.48 14.48 18.89
CA ASP A 21 15.96 14.06 20.21
C ASP A 21 14.87 13.27 20.97
N VAL A 22 14.64 12.03 20.53
CA VAL A 22 13.66 11.09 21.09
C VAL A 22 14.39 9.81 21.46
N PRO A 23 14.39 9.40 22.74
CA PRO A 23 14.98 8.13 23.14
C PRO A 23 14.28 6.95 22.44
N PRO A 24 15.02 5.93 21.95
CA PRO A 24 14.41 4.75 21.34
C PRO A 24 13.40 4.07 22.27
N GLY A 25 12.25 3.68 21.72
CA GLY A 25 11.19 2.98 22.43
C GLY A 25 10.19 3.89 23.17
N GLU A 26 10.35 5.21 23.12
CA GLU A 26 9.41 6.17 23.69
C GLU A 26 8.29 6.55 22.70
N ILE A 27 7.09 6.81 23.22
CA ILE A 27 6.01 7.42 22.44
C ILE A 27 6.27 8.92 22.35
N ALA A 28 6.37 9.44 21.14
CA ALA A 28 6.56 10.86 20.89
C ALA A 28 5.88 11.30 19.58
N SER A 29 5.77 12.61 19.37
CA SER A 29 5.24 13.14 18.11
C SER A 29 5.77 14.54 17.83
N SER A 30 5.69 14.95 16.57
CA SER A 30 5.97 16.31 16.11
C SER A 30 4.99 16.69 15.01
N ASN A 31 4.35 17.86 15.11
CA ASN A 31 3.34 18.36 14.17
C ASN A 31 2.19 17.35 13.88
N MET A 32 1.94 16.44 14.81
CA MET A 32 0.92 15.41 14.72
C MET A 32 0.44 15.07 16.13
N THR A 33 -0.86 14.86 16.29
CA THR A 33 -1.47 14.46 17.57
C THR A 33 -2.26 13.17 17.38
N HIS A 34 -2.00 12.16 18.21
CA HIS A 34 -2.87 10.98 18.29
C HIS A 34 -4.13 11.34 19.07
N LEU A 35 -5.29 11.28 18.40
CA LEU A 35 -6.57 11.72 18.96
C LEU A 35 -7.32 10.60 19.64
N SER A 36 -7.47 9.47 18.94
CA SER A 36 -8.22 8.33 19.44
C SER A 36 -7.70 7.02 18.88
N ASN A 37 -7.94 5.96 19.64
CA ASN A 37 -7.83 4.58 19.21
C ASN A 37 -9.17 3.90 19.45
N GLN A 38 -9.70 3.21 18.45
CA GLN A 38 -10.81 2.27 18.59
C GLN A 38 -10.24 0.86 18.69
N PRO A 39 -10.16 0.27 19.90
CA PRO A 39 -9.53 -1.02 20.08
C PRO A 39 -10.29 -2.12 19.35
N LYS A 40 -9.56 -3.12 18.85
CA LYS A 40 -10.20 -4.34 18.32
C LYS A 40 -11.16 -4.93 19.33
N ASN A 41 -12.32 -5.35 18.85
CA ASN A 41 -13.38 -5.94 19.65
C ASN A 41 -14.17 -6.95 18.80
N GLY A 42 -15.12 -7.64 19.44
CA GLY A 42 -16.07 -8.49 18.73
C GLY A 42 -15.39 -9.68 18.01
N ALA A 43 -15.85 -9.97 16.79
CA ALA A 43 -15.47 -11.19 16.07
C ALA A 43 -14.14 -11.07 15.29
N LEU A 44 -13.69 -9.85 14.99
CA LEU A 44 -12.49 -9.61 14.19
C LEU A 44 -11.30 -9.40 15.12
N GLN A 45 -10.55 -10.46 15.39
CA GLN A 45 -9.42 -10.45 16.32
C GLN A 45 -8.07 -10.65 15.59
N GLY A 46 -8.11 -11.07 14.32
CA GLY A 46 -6.97 -11.21 13.43
C GLY A 46 -6.29 -9.89 13.10
N THR A 47 -5.28 -9.97 12.25
CA THR A 47 -4.43 -8.84 11.86
C THR A 47 -5.22 -7.76 11.13
N GLY A 48 -5.04 -6.48 11.51
CA GLY A 48 -5.60 -5.35 10.76
C GLY A 48 -4.86 -5.16 9.44
N SER A 49 -5.59 -4.84 8.37
CA SER A 49 -5.05 -4.69 7.02
C SER A 49 -5.53 -3.39 6.36
N ASP A 50 -5.62 -3.32 5.03
CA ASP A 50 -5.79 -2.05 4.35
C ASP A 50 -7.13 -1.32 4.62
N ILE A 51 -7.19 -0.01 4.36
CA ILE A 51 -8.38 0.82 4.57
C ILE A 51 -8.86 1.47 3.25
N ALA A 52 -10.18 1.49 3.05
CA ALA A 52 -10.84 2.30 2.03
C ALA A 52 -11.87 3.25 2.65
N PHE A 53 -12.19 4.34 1.95
CA PHE A 53 -13.14 5.35 2.44
C PHE A 53 -14.25 5.65 1.43
N GLN A 54 -15.46 5.87 1.92
CA GLN A 54 -16.57 6.40 1.13
C GLN A 54 -17.55 7.22 1.97
N GLY A 55 -17.75 8.48 1.58
CA GLY A 55 -18.58 9.45 2.28
C GLY A 55 -18.04 9.68 3.68
N LYS A 56 -18.83 9.27 4.66
CA LYS A 56 -18.47 9.34 6.09
C LYS A 56 -18.01 8.02 6.67
N TYR A 57 -17.76 7.00 5.85
CA TYR A 57 -17.38 5.68 6.34
C TYR A 57 -15.94 5.34 5.97
N ALA A 58 -15.23 4.73 6.91
CA ALA A 58 -14.02 3.95 6.64
C ALA A 58 -14.37 2.45 6.67
N PHE A 59 -13.83 1.71 5.72
CA PHE A 59 -13.90 0.26 5.62
C PHE A 59 -12.48 -0.23 5.89
N ALA A 60 -12.27 -0.84 7.06
CA ALA A 60 -10.96 -1.30 7.49
C ALA A 60 -10.91 -2.83 7.41
N GLY A 61 -9.97 -3.34 6.62
CA GLY A 61 -9.71 -4.77 6.47
C GLY A 61 -9.18 -5.40 7.75
N ASN A 62 -9.43 -6.70 7.89
CA ASN A 62 -8.89 -7.53 8.94
C ASN A 62 -8.77 -8.97 8.42
N TYR A 63 -7.79 -9.75 8.85
CA TYR A 63 -7.62 -11.13 8.35
C TYR A 63 -8.85 -12.04 8.61
N ASP A 64 -9.74 -11.64 9.53
CA ASP A 64 -11.04 -12.27 9.80
C ASP A 64 -12.23 -11.67 9.03
N GLY A 65 -12.09 -10.52 8.36
CA GLY A 65 -13.14 -9.89 7.55
C GLY A 65 -12.93 -8.37 7.35
N PHE A 66 -13.94 -7.55 7.63
CA PHE A 66 -13.77 -6.10 7.63
C PHE A 66 -14.70 -5.40 8.61
N THR A 67 -14.27 -4.22 9.07
CA THR A 67 -15.02 -3.33 9.96
C THR A 67 -15.45 -2.09 9.19
N VAL A 68 -16.66 -1.59 9.46
CA VAL A 68 -17.11 -0.26 9.00
C VAL A 68 -17.11 0.69 10.20
N TYR A 69 -16.39 1.80 10.08
CA TYR A 69 -16.38 2.90 11.04
C TYR A 69 -17.14 4.10 10.49
N ASP A 70 -17.98 4.74 11.32
CA ASP A 70 -18.62 6.01 11.02
C ASP A 70 -17.71 7.16 11.49
N LEU A 71 -17.33 8.03 10.55
CA LEU A 71 -16.46 9.19 10.70
C LEU A 71 -17.26 10.50 10.80
N THR A 72 -18.51 10.46 11.26
CA THR A 72 -19.29 11.69 11.51
C THR A 72 -18.60 12.55 12.56
N ASP A 73 -18.17 11.93 13.66
CA ASP A 73 -17.17 12.48 14.57
C ASP A 73 -15.81 11.95 14.12
N LYS A 74 -15.02 12.79 13.46
CA LYS A 74 -13.76 12.37 12.85
C LYS A 74 -12.67 12.14 13.88
N GLU A 75 -12.73 12.82 15.02
CA GLU A 75 -11.74 12.72 16.10
C GLU A 75 -11.96 11.44 16.91
N ASN A 76 -13.21 10.96 16.98
CA ASN A 76 -13.58 9.73 17.65
C ASN A 76 -14.52 8.85 16.79
N PRO A 77 -13.97 8.16 15.78
CA PRO A 77 -14.74 7.25 14.92
C PRO A 77 -15.50 6.18 15.70
N GLU A 78 -16.71 5.84 15.25
CA GLU A 78 -17.52 4.79 15.88
C GLU A 78 -17.55 3.53 15.03
N GLN A 79 -17.27 2.37 15.63
CA GLN A 79 -17.49 1.09 14.96
C GLN A 79 -19.00 0.83 14.82
N VAL A 80 -19.50 0.72 13.58
CA VAL A 80 -20.93 0.53 13.29
C VAL A 80 -21.27 -0.84 12.73
N VAL A 81 -20.34 -1.51 12.05
CA VAL A 81 -20.53 -2.87 11.51
C VAL A 81 -19.24 -3.66 11.60
N GLN A 82 -19.36 -4.96 11.89
CA GLN A 82 -18.32 -5.95 11.61
C GLN A 82 -18.88 -7.05 10.71
N VAL A 83 -18.15 -7.37 9.64
CA VAL A 83 -18.45 -8.50 8.77
C VAL A 83 -17.36 -9.54 8.98
N TYR A 84 -17.73 -10.66 9.59
CA TYR A 84 -16.83 -11.82 9.73
C TYR A 84 -16.83 -12.61 8.42
N CYS A 85 -15.70 -12.59 7.72
CA CYS A 85 -15.43 -13.32 6.50
C CYS A 85 -13.94 -13.69 6.44
N PRO A 86 -13.52 -14.76 7.14
CA PRO A 86 -12.12 -15.10 7.26
C PRO A 86 -11.54 -15.45 5.89
N GLY A 87 -10.36 -14.92 5.64
CA GLY A 87 -9.68 -15.04 4.35
C GLY A 87 -8.21 -14.69 4.38
N SER A 88 -7.68 -14.15 5.49
CA SER A 88 -6.37 -13.48 5.56
C SER A 88 -6.19 -12.38 4.52
N GLN A 89 -5.29 -11.46 4.80
CA GLN A 89 -5.10 -10.22 4.06
C GLN A 89 -6.35 -9.35 4.09
N ASN A 90 -7.42 -9.72 3.36
CA ASN A 90 -8.73 -9.06 3.41
C ASN A 90 -8.61 -7.55 3.20
N ASP A 91 -7.63 -7.14 2.39
CA ASP A 91 -7.53 -5.78 1.87
C ASP A 91 -8.83 -5.44 1.16
N VAL A 92 -9.23 -4.17 1.29
CA VAL A 92 -10.56 -3.71 0.94
C VAL A 92 -10.47 -2.51 0.02
N SER A 93 -11.30 -2.50 -1.02
CA SER A 93 -11.54 -1.33 -1.84
C SER A 93 -13.03 -1.11 -2.08
N VAL A 94 -13.44 0.14 -2.21
CA VAL A 94 -14.82 0.55 -2.46
C VAL A 94 -14.96 1.40 -3.71
N TYR A 95 -16.01 1.18 -4.47
CA TYR A 95 -16.37 2.00 -5.63
C TYR A 95 -17.88 2.03 -5.81
N LYS A 96 -18.50 3.19 -5.54
CA LYS A 96 -19.96 3.35 -5.53
C LYS A 96 -20.57 2.35 -4.54
N ASN A 97 -21.47 1.47 -4.98
CA ASN A 97 -22.11 0.50 -4.11
C ASN A 97 -21.36 -0.84 -4.06
N ILE A 98 -20.14 -0.92 -4.58
CA ILE A 98 -19.36 -2.16 -4.63
C ILE A 98 -18.21 -2.07 -3.63
N LEU A 99 -18.06 -3.10 -2.82
CA LEU A 99 -16.84 -3.37 -2.06
C LEU A 99 -16.21 -4.65 -2.59
N VAL A 100 -14.89 -4.63 -2.79
CA VAL A 100 -14.07 -5.78 -3.14
C VAL A 100 -13.18 -6.11 -1.96
N LEU A 101 -13.11 -7.39 -1.60
CA LEU A 101 -12.35 -7.91 -0.48
C LEU A 101 -11.42 -9.02 -0.99
N SER A 102 -10.13 -8.89 -0.69
CA SER A 102 -9.12 -9.93 -0.97
C SER A 102 -9.35 -11.19 -0.13
N THR A 103 -8.84 -12.34 -0.56
CA THR A 103 -8.73 -13.56 0.22
C THR A 103 -7.44 -14.26 -0.20
N ASP A 104 -6.47 -14.25 0.71
CA ASP A 104 -5.11 -14.75 0.50
C ASP A 104 -4.79 -15.94 1.42
N SER A 105 -5.79 -16.79 1.64
CA SER A 105 -5.59 -18.06 2.32
C SER A 105 -6.61 -19.09 1.88
N SER A 106 -6.12 -20.30 1.67
CA SER A 106 -6.88 -21.41 1.11
C SER A 106 -8.07 -21.79 2.00
N ARG A 107 -9.27 -21.74 1.40
CA ARG A 107 -10.56 -21.96 2.07
C ARG A 107 -11.27 -23.21 1.55
N SER A 108 -12.18 -23.77 2.35
CA SER A 108 -13.03 -24.92 1.97
C SER A 108 -14.02 -24.63 0.85
N ASP A 109 -14.43 -23.38 0.75
CA ASP A 109 -15.40 -22.84 -0.20
C ASP A 109 -15.30 -21.31 -0.17
N ASP A 110 -16.10 -20.64 -0.97
CA ASP A 110 -16.11 -19.20 -1.12
C ASP A 110 -16.94 -18.44 -0.07
N SER A 111 -17.63 -19.16 0.84
CA SER A 111 -18.47 -18.53 1.83
C SER A 111 -17.66 -17.91 2.98
N CYS A 112 -18.30 -17.02 3.73
CA CYS A 112 -17.76 -16.50 4.98
C CYS A 112 -17.85 -17.50 6.16
N ALA A 113 -18.51 -18.64 5.95
CA ALA A 113 -18.52 -19.75 6.91
C ALA A 113 -17.44 -20.82 6.59
N SER A 114 -16.66 -20.61 5.53
CA SER A 114 -15.59 -21.51 5.11
C SER A 114 -14.59 -21.76 6.25
N THR A 115 -13.89 -22.87 6.18
CA THR A 115 -12.75 -23.20 7.06
C THR A 115 -11.46 -23.20 6.28
N SER A 116 -10.31 -23.10 6.96
CA SER A 116 -9.01 -23.22 6.30
C SER A 116 -8.84 -24.62 5.69
N LEU A 117 -8.31 -24.68 4.47
CA LEU A 117 -7.81 -25.89 3.82
C LEU A 117 -6.32 -25.72 3.48
N PRO A 118 -5.56 -26.82 3.35
CA PRO A 118 -4.22 -26.75 2.80
C PRO A 118 -4.24 -26.26 1.35
N ALA A 119 -3.34 -25.34 0.98
CA ALA A 119 -3.20 -24.84 -0.40
C ALA A 119 -2.79 -25.93 -1.41
N THR A 120 -2.45 -27.15 -0.96
CA THR A 120 -2.21 -28.32 -1.83
C THR A 120 -3.50 -29.03 -2.26
N GLU A 121 -4.64 -28.71 -1.63
CA GLU A 121 -5.92 -29.31 -1.98
C GLU A 121 -6.54 -28.62 -3.20
N LYS A 122 -6.83 -29.39 -4.25
CA LYS A 122 -7.35 -28.83 -5.52
C LYS A 122 -8.73 -28.18 -5.40
N SER A 123 -9.50 -28.58 -4.39
CA SER A 123 -10.84 -28.01 -4.14
C SER A 123 -10.80 -26.76 -3.28
N ALA A 124 -9.63 -26.33 -2.81
CA ALA A 124 -9.51 -25.10 -2.05
C ALA A 124 -9.89 -23.89 -2.91
N TRP A 125 -10.42 -22.86 -2.26
CA TRP A 125 -10.81 -21.62 -2.91
C TRP A 125 -10.02 -20.43 -2.34
N GLU A 126 -9.52 -19.58 -3.23
CA GLU A 126 -8.92 -18.28 -2.93
C GLU A 126 -9.25 -17.29 -4.05
N GLY A 127 -9.24 -15.99 -3.77
CA GLY A 127 -9.49 -14.95 -4.76
C GLY A 127 -10.14 -13.71 -4.17
N ILE A 128 -11.10 -13.11 -4.88
CA ILE A 128 -11.79 -11.91 -4.39
C ILE A 128 -13.26 -12.17 -4.10
N LYS A 129 -13.80 -11.43 -3.13
CA LYS A 129 -15.22 -11.39 -2.76
C LYS A 129 -15.80 -10.01 -3.03
N ILE A 130 -16.98 -9.97 -3.62
CA ILE A 130 -17.70 -8.76 -4.04
C ILE A 130 -18.93 -8.61 -3.17
N TRP A 131 -19.12 -7.41 -2.64
CA TRP A 131 -20.21 -7.05 -1.75
C TRP A 131 -20.97 -5.84 -2.29
N ASP A 132 -22.27 -5.80 -2.04
CA ASP A 132 -23.11 -4.62 -2.20
C ASP A 132 -23.08 -3.84 -0.89
N ILE A 133 -22.64 -2.58 -0.98
CA ILE A 133 -22.56 -1.62 0.13
C ILE A 133 -23.46 -0.39 -0.12
N SER A 134 -24.53 -0.54 -0.92
CA SER A 134 -25.56 0.49 -1.06
C SER A 134 -26.16 0.90 0.29
N ASN A 135 -26.19 -0.02 1.24
CA ASN A 135 -26.30 0.26 2.67
C ASN A 135 -25.01 -0.20 3.40
N PRO A 136 -24.09 0.72 3.72
CA PRO A 136 -22.85 0.37 4.45
C PRO A 136 -23.09 -0.25 5.83
N LEU A 137 -24.27 -0.05 6.41
CA LEU A 137 -24.65 -0.63 7.71
C LEU A 137 -25.18 -2.07 7.61
N ALA A 138 -25.40 -2.57 6.39
CA ALA A 138 -25.77 -3.96 6.14
C ALA A 138 -25.18 -4.43 4.79
N PRO A 139 -23.86 -4.63 4.70
CA PRO A 139 -23.23 -5.14 3.48
C PRO A 139 -23.78 -6.50 3.07
N GLU A 140 -24.08 -6.69 1.79
CA GLU A 140 -24.63 -7.94 1.26
C GLU A 140 -23.61 -8.65 0.37
N TYR A 141 -23.38 -9.95 0.62
CA TYR A 141 -22.49 -10.76 -0.20
C TYR A 141 -23.10 -10.98 -1.58
N VAL A 142 -22.37 -10.61 -2.65
CA VAL A 142 -22.87 -10.71 -4.02
C VAL A 142 -22.29 -11.91 -4.74
N LYS A 143 -20.97 -12.00 -4.80
CA LYS A 143 -20.26 -12.98 -5.64
C LYS A 143 -18.78 -13.09 -5.25
N SER A 144 -18.22 -14.27 -5.41
CA SER A 144 -16.79 -14.59 -5.38
C SER A 144 -16.25 -14.78 -6.80
N ILE A 145 -14.97 -14.50 -6.99
CA ILE A 145 -14.22 -14.88 -8.18
C ILE A 145 -12.91 -15.52 -7.73
N GLU A 146 -12.74 -16.79 -8.06
CA GLU A 146 -11.49 -17.51 -7.85
C GLU A 146 -10.42 -16.96 -8.79
N THR A 147 -9.19 -16.81 -8.29
CA THR A 147 -8.04 -16.33 -9.05
C THR A 147 -6.81 -17.19 -8.80
N TYR A 148 -5.86 -17.15 -9.74
CA TYR A 148 -4.58 -17.85 -9.56
C TYR A 148 -3.79 -17.25 -8.40
N CYS A 149 -3.31 -18.10 -7.49
CA CYS A 149 -2.61 -17.70 -6.26
C CYS A 149 -3.44 -16.82 -5.33
N GLY A 150 -4.77 -16.96 -5.32
CA GLY A 150 -5.62 -16.14 -4.49
C GLY A 150 -5.55 -14.65 -4.81
N SER A 151 -5.73 -13.82 -3.79
CA SER A 151 -5.69 -12.37 -3.87
C SER A 151 -5.03 -11.84 -2.61
N HIS A 152 -3.74 -11.51 -2.69
CA HIS A 152 -3.04 -10.83 -1.62
C HIS A 152 -3.62 -9.42 -1.49
N THR A 153 -3.31 -8.55 -2.45
CA THR A 153 -3.99 -7.25 -2.56
C THR A 153 -4.73 -7.13 -3.87
N HIS A 154 -5.49 -6.05 -4.03
CA HIS A 154 -6.10 -5.74 -5.30
C HIS A 154 -6.21 -4.24 -5.49
N SER A 155 -6.21 -3.82 -6.75
CA SER A 155 -6.32 -2.41 -7.12
C SER A 155 -7.46 -2.24 -8.10
N LEU A 156 -8.36 -1.32 -7.78
CA LEU A 156 -9.46 -0.99 -8.66
C LEU A 156 -8.99 -0.08 -9.80
N ALA A 157 -9.57 -0.25 -10.98
CA ALA A 157 -9.32 0.58 -12.15
C ALA A 157 -10.62 0.75 -12.94
N PRO A 158 -11.42 1.80 -12.69
CA PRO A 158 -12.66 2.02 -13.43
C PRO A 158 -12.39 2.27 -14.92
N SER A 159 -13.33 1.81 -15.75
CA SER A 159 -13.45 2.24 -17.14
C SER A 159 -13.70 3.75 -17.24
N LYS A 160 -13.33 4.35 -18.39
CA LYS A 160 -13.49 5.80 -18.61
C LYS A 160 -14.93 6.28 -18.52
N ASP A 161 -15.90 5.43 -18.87
CA ASP A 161 -17.33 5.74 -18.75
C ASP A 161 -17.94 5.30 -17.40
N GLY A 162 -17.13 4.69 -16.53
CA GLY A 162 -17.50 4.24 -15.20
C GLY A 162 -18.57 3.14 -15.18
N ARG A 163 -18.81 2.44 -16.31
CA ARG A 163 -19.78 1.34 -16.41
C ARG A 163 -19.22 0.01 -15.92
N ASP A 164 -17.94 -0.21 -16.20
CA ASP A 164 -17.19 -1.37 -15.76
C ASP A 164 -16.12 -0.95 -14.75
N LEU A 165 -15.93 -1.78 -13.73
CA LEU A 165 -14.84 -1.71 -12.77
C LEU A 165 -13.92 -2.90 -13.02
N TYR A 166 -12.60 -2.68 -13.05
CA TYR A 166 -11.63 -3.76 -13.15
C TYR A 166 -10.87 -3.85 -11.82
N ALA A 167 -10.68 -5.07 -11.31
CA ALA A 167 -9.80 -5.35 -10.18
C ALA A 167 -8.55 -6.05 -10.70
N TYR A 168 -7.39 -5.42 -10.50
CA TYR A 168 -6.08 -5.99 -10.75
C TYR A 168 -5.68 -6.72 -9.48
N VAL A 169 -5.74 -8.04 -9.51
CA VAL A 169 -5.49 -8.90 -8.35
C VAL A 169 -4.00 -9.20 -8.28
N SER A 170 -3.38 -8.69 -7.23
CA SER A 170 -1.98 -8.90 -6.90
C SER A 170 -1.86 -10.17 -6.06
N SER A 171 -1.02 -11.10 -6.49
CA SER A 171 -0.75 -12.35 -5.80
C SER A 171 0.66 -12.82 -6.11
N TYR A 172 1.26 -13.56 -5.19
CA TYR A 172 2.64 -14.05 -5.30
C TYR A 172 2.81 -15.36 -4.51
N SER A 173 4.05 -15.78 -4.26
CA SER A 173 4.40 -17.02 -3.55
C SER A 173 3.97 -18.33 -4.23
N PRO A 174 4.22 -18.50 -5.54
CA PRO A 174 3.96 -19.77 -6.21
C PRO A 174 4.77 -20.92 -5.63
N ASN A 175 4.15 -22.10 -5.60
CA ASN A 175 4.78 -23.34 -5.16
C ASN A 175 4.46 -24.49 -6.12
N ALA A 176 5.48 -25.26 -6.49
CA ALA A 176 5.33 -26.42 -7.37
C ALA A 176 4.40 -27.52 -6.81
N THR A 177 4.07 -27.49 -5.52
CA THR A 177 3.12 -28.40 -4.88
C THR A 177 1.67 -27.90 -4.90
N PHE A 178 1.43 -26.62 -5.18
CA PHE A 178 0.08 -26.03 -5.15
C PHE A 178 -0.60 -26.19 -6.50
N PRO A 179 -1.79 -26.78 -6.58
CA PRO A 179 -2.42 -27.07 -7.87
C PRO A 179 -2.80 -25.84 -8.70
N ASP A 180 -3.05 -24.70 -8.06
CA ASP A 180 -3.52 -23.46 -8.70
C ASP A 180 -2.47 -22.34 -8.74
N CYS A 181 -1.44 -22.42 -7.89
CA CYS A 181 -0.42 -21.39 -7.73
C CYS A 181 0.98 -21.94 -8.07
N GLN A 182 1.18 -22.31 -9.34
CA GLN A 182 2.40 -22.95 -9.82
C GLN A 182 3.42 -21.93 -10.36
N PRO A 183 4.74 -22.16 -10.19
CA PRO A 183 5.75 -21.33 -10.83
C PRO A 183 5.87 -21.63 -12.35
N PRO A 184 6.16 -20.63 -13.19
CA PRO A 184 6.28 -19.20 -12.85
C PRO A 184 4.91 -18.52 -12.71
N HIS A 185 4.79 -17.63 -11.72
CA HIS A 185 3.61 -16.76 -11.53
C HIS A 185 3.94 -15.33 -11.95
N ASP A 186 4.13 -15.13 -13.25
CA ASP A 186 4.48 -13.83 -13.83
C ASP A 186 3.25 -13.02 -14.29
N ILE A 187 2.04 -13.44 -13.88
CA ILE A 187 0.77 -12.89 -14.35
C ILE A 187 0.15 -11.93 -13.35
N VAL A 188 -0.80 -11.12 -13.82
CA VAL A 188 -1.78 -10.44 -12.96
C VAL A 188 -3.18 -10.93 -13.33
N SER A 189 -3.99 -11.33 -12.35
CA SER A 189 -5.38 -11.72 -12.61
C SER A 189 -6.26 -10.47 -12.70
N ILE A 190 -7.07 -10.33 -13.75
CA ILE A 190 -7.91 -9.14 -13.97
C ILE A 190 -9.37 -9.56 -13.94
N VAL A 191 -10.09 -9.10 -12.90
CA VAL A 191 -11.52 -9.33 -12.76
C VAL A 191 -12.29 -8.12 -13.25
N LYS A 192 -13.27 -8.33 -14.12
CA LYS A 192 -14.22 -7.30 -14.55
C LYS A 192 -15.50 -7.40 -13.74
N ILE A 193 -15.95 -6.27 -13.20
CA ILE A 193 -17.15 -6.13 -12.37
C ILE A 193 -18.05 -5.07 -13.02
N PRO A 194 -19.12 -5.46 -13.73
CA PRO A 194 -20.09 -4.50 -14.25
C PRO A 194 -20.81 -3.79 -13.11
N VAL A 195 -20.70 -2.47 -13.04
CA VAL A 195 -21.10 -1.67 -11.86
C VAL A 195 -22.59 -1.82 -11.54
N LYS A 196 -23.43 -1.97 -12.56
CA LYS A 196 -24.89 -2.15 -12.40
C LYS A 196 -25.34 -3.60 -12.24
N GLN A 197 -24.44 -4.55 -12.47
CA GLN A 197 -24.74 -5.98 -12.40
C GLN A 197 -23.53 -6.75 -11.86
N PRO A 198 -23.11 -6.51 -10.60
CA PRO A 198 -21.91 -7.13 -10.03
C PRO A 198 -21.97 -8.66 -9.99
N THR A 199 -23.16 -9.26 -10.01
CA THR A 199 -23.36 -10.72 -10.16
C THR A 199 -22.80 -11.30 -11.46
N SER A 200 -22.59 -10.46 -12.48
CA SER A 200 -21.97 -10.85 -13.75
C SER A 200 -20.44 -10.74 -13.76
N ALA A 201 -19.81 -10.40 -12.62
CA ALA A 201 -18.36 -10.30 -12.52
C ALA A 201 -17.66 -11.60 -12.94
N ALA A 202 -16.48 -11.47 -13.55
CA ALA A 202 -15.71 -12.59 -14.08
C ALA A 202 -14.22 -12.25 -14.17
N LEU A 203 -13.35 -13.26 -13.99
CA LEU A 203 -11.95 -13.20 -14.42
C LEU A 203 -11.92 -13.09 -15.95
N VAL A 204 -11.39 -12.00 -16.49
CA VAL A 204 -11.42 -11.70 -17.93
C VAL A 204 -10.06 -11.80 -18.59
N ALA A 205 -8.96 -11.66 -17.84
CA ALA A 205 -7.62 -11.74 -18.39
C ALA A 205 -6.57 -12.12 -17.31
N THR A 206 -5.47 -12.72 -17.78
CA THR A 206 -4.29 -13.07 -16.98
C THR A 206 -2.99 -12.72 -17.74
N PRO A 207 -2.77 -11.44 -18.10
CA PRO A 207 -1.59 -11.05 -18.85
C PRO A 207 -0.31 -11.34 -18.07
N ASN A 208 0.71 -11.84 -18.78
CA ASN A 208 2.06 -11.99 -18.26
C ASN A 208 2.78 -10.63 -18.26
N LEU A 209 3.15 -10.14 -17.08
CA LEU A 209 3.88 -8.89 -16.86
C LEU A 209 5.40 -9.05 -17.03
N PHE A 210 5.93 -10.27 -16.91
CA PHE A 210 7.34 -10.60 -17.02
C PHE A 210 7.62 -11.72 -18.04
N PRO A 211 7.30 -11.53 -19.33
CA PRO A 211 7.49 -12.57 -20.35
C PRO A 211 8.95 -13.00 -20.53
N ASP A 212 9.89 -12.12 -20.18
CA ASP A 212 11.34 -12.39 -20.20
C ASP A 212 11.91 -12.74 -18.80
N GLY A 213 11.03 -12.96 -17.81
CA GLY A 213 11.38 -13.33 -16.44
C GLY A 213 11.55 -12.17 -15.46
N GLY A 214 11.23 -12.47 -14.19
CA GLY A 214 11.41 -11.66 -12.98
C GLY A 214 12.87 -11.46 -12.55
N TYR A 215 13.13 -10.61 -11.55
CA TYR A 215 14.38 -10.65 -10.78
C TYR A 215 14.50 -12.02 -10.08
N PRO A 216 15.62 -12.74 -10.17
CA PRO A 216 15.74 -14.08 -9.58
C PRO A 216 15.85 -14.07 -8.05
N GLY A 217 16.02 -12.92 -7.41
CA GLY A 217 16.28 -12.81 -5.97
C GLY A 217 17.77 -12.91 -5.62
N ASP A 218 18.11 -12.52 -4.40
CA ASP A 218 19.43 -12.77 -3.79
C ASP A 218 19.26 -13.09 -2.29
N PRO A 219 19.32 -14.37 -1.90
CA PRO A 219 19.19 -14.78 -0.50
C PRO A 219 20.26 -14.18 0.43
N ALA A 220 21.47 -13.91 -0.04
CA ALA A 220 22.53 -13.33 0.78
C ALA A 220 22.20 -11.89 1.19
N ARG A 221 21.38 -11.21 0.40
CA ARG A 221 20.88 -9.85 0.65
C ARG A 221 19.42 -9.83 1.12
N ARG A 222 18.81 -11.00 1.37
CA ARG A 222 17.37 -11.16 1.66
C ARG A 222 16.46 -10.55 0.58
N ALA A 223 16.96 -10.41 -0.64
CA ALA A 223 16.21 -9.83 -1.75
C ALA A 223 15.33 -10.88 -2.41
N SER A 224 14.04 -10.58 -2.55
CA SER A 224 13.03 -11.50 -3.04
C SER A 224 13.09 -11.70 -4.55
N THR A 225 12.77 -12.92 -4.97
CA THR A 225 12.49 -13.23 -6.36
C THR A 225 11.18 -12.57 -6.78
N THR A 226 11.11 -12.02 -7.99
CA THR A 226 9.84 -11.61 -8.58
C THR A 226 9.04 -12.84 -8.98
N SER A 227 7.87 -12.99 -8.37
CA SER A 227 6.96 -14.11 -8.59
C SER A 227 5.50 -13.68 -8.52
N GLY A 228 5.23 -12.47 -8.99
CA GLY A 228 3.97 -11.77 -8.85
C GLY A 228 4.18 -10.34 -8.36
N CYS A 229 3.16 -9.50 -8.50
CA CYS A 229 3.15 -8.21 -7.84
C CYS A 229 2.59 -8.34 -6.42
N HIS A 230 3.23 -7.69 -5.46
CA HIS A 230 2.69 -7.59 -4.11
C HIS A 230 1.55 -6.58 -4.11
N ASP A 231 1.84 -5.33 -4.48
CA ASP A 231 0.85 -4.31 -4.75
C ASP A 231 0.97 -3.75 -6.16
N ILE A 232 -0.19 -3.34 -6.65
CA ILE A 232 -0.31 -2.47 -7.80
C ILE A 232 -1.06 -1.22 -7.33
N THR A 233 -0.71 -0.06 -7.88
CA THR A 233 -1.50 1.15 -7.72
C THR A 233 -1.91 1.62 -9.09
N THR A 234 -3.21 1.77 -9.32
CA THR A 234 -3.72 2.31 -10.59
C THR A 234 -3.99 3.79 -10.47
N TYR A 235 -3.77 4.50 -11.57
CA TYR A 235 -4.14 5.88 -11.73
C TYR A 235 -4.92 6.04 -13.04
N ALA A 236 -6.20 5.66 -12.98
CA ALA A 236 -7.06 5.52 -14.16
C ALA A 236 -7.17 6.80 -15.01
N LYS A 237 -7.10 8.00 -14.40
CA LYS A 237 -7.11 9.30 -15.10
C LYS A 237 -5.98 9.40 -16.13
N TYR A 238 -4.80 8.89 -15.78
CA TYR A 238 -3.60 8.96 -16.62
C TYR A 238 -3.35 7.69 -17.44
N ASP A 239 -4.25 6.71 -17.34
CA ASP A 239 -4.06 5.37 -17.93
C ASP A 239 -2.72 4.72 -17.51
N LEU A 240 -2.30 4.95 -16.27
CA LEU A 240 -1.09 4.38 -15.69
C LEU A 240 -1.41 3.45 -14.52
N ALA A 241 -0.52 2.49 -14.28
CA ALA A 241 -0.41 1.79 -13.01
C ALA A 241 1.07 1.57 -12.67
N ALA A 242 1.41 1.55 -11.38
CA ALA A 242 2.73 1.18 -10.89
C ALA A 242 2.60 -0.13 -10.11
N GLY A 243 3.53 -1.06 -10.30
CA GLY A 243 3.53 -2.35 -9.62
C GLY A 243 4.82 -2.56 -8.85
N ALA A 244 4.71 -2.92 -7.58
CA ALA A 244 5.80 -3.35 -6.74
C ALA A 244 5.77 -4.87 -6.67
N CYS A 245 6.72 -5.53 -7.34
CA CYS A 245 6.62 -6.94 -7.68
C CYS A 245 7.71 -7.78 -7.06
N MET A 246 7.84 -7.60 -5.74
CA MET A 246 8.78 -8.23 -4.81
C MET A 246 10.26 -7.98 -5.11
N GLY A 247 10.72 -8.26 -6.33
CA GLY A 247 12.09 -8.00 -6.80
C GLY A 247 12.20 -6.93 -7.90
N ASP A 248 11.08 -6.39 -8.38
CA ASP A 248 11.02 -5.45 -9.49
C ASP A 248 10.01 -4.34 -9.24
N GLY A 249 10.35 -3.10 -9.59
CA GLY A 249 9.38 -2.01 -9.75
C GLY A 249 9.01 -1.85 -11.22
N ILE A 250 7.72 -1.73 -11.53
CA ILE A 250 7.23 -1.57 -12.90
C ILE A 250 6.29 -0.37 -13.04
N LEU A 251 6.33 0.25 -14.23
CA LEU A 251 5.31 1.19 -14.69
C LEU A 251 4.55 0.54 -15.84
N MET A 252 3.23 0.65 -15.83
CA MET A 252 2.32 0.04 -16.79
C MET A 252 1.46 1.09 -17.50
N ASP A 253 1.27 0.91 -18.81
CA ASP A 253 0.17 1.50 -19.56
C ASP A 253 -1.05 0.59 -19.38
N ILE A 254 -2.12 1.13 -18.81
CA ILE A 254 -3.38 0.43 -18.58
C ILE A 254 -4.52 0.95 -19.47
N SER A 255 -4.26 1.76 -20.50
CA SER A 255 -5.28 2.34 -21.40
C SER A 255 -6.30 1.32 -21.93
N ASN A 256 -5.87 0.06 -22.10
CA ASN A 256 -6.73 -1.10 -22.13
C ASN A 256 -6.65 -1.85 -20.78
N ARG A 257 -7.72 -1.80 -19.99
CA ARG A 257 -7.75 -2.38 -18.63
C ARG A 257 -7.62 -3.91 -18.61
N GLU A 258 -7.92 -4.59 -19.71
CA GLU A 258 -7.79 -6.05 -19.81
C GLU A 258 -6.42 -6.47 -20.35
N ARG A 259 -5.61 -5.53 -20.84
CA ARG A 259 -4.32 -5.78 -21.49
C ARG A 259 -3.27 -4.73 -21.08
N PRO A 260 -2.94 -4.63 -19.78
CA PRO A 260 -1.84 -3.79 -19.31
C PRO A 260 -0.54 -4.13 -20.02
N LYS A 261 0.32 -3.13 -20.20
CA LYS A 261 1.65 -3.29 -20.77
C LYS A 261 2.68 -2.67 -19.85
N VAL A 262 3.68 -3.43 -19.45
CA VAL A 262 4.86 -2.88 -18.77
C VAL A 262 5.62 -1.99 -19.76
N ILE A 263 5.78 -0.71 -19.41
CA ILE A 263 6.45 0.31 -20.23
C ILE A 263 7.78 0.77 -19.62
N SER A 264 7.98 0.58 -18.32
CA SER A 264 9.26 0.77 -17.63
C SER A 264 9.42 -0.27 -16.54
N ARG A 265 10.66 -0.65 -16.27
CA ARG A 265 11.04 -1.59 -15.22
C ARG A 265 12.34 -1.12 -14.57
N VAL A 266 12.39 -1.17 -13.26
CA VAL A 266 13.55 -0.82 -12.45
C VAL A 266 13.84 -1.95 -11.47
N ARG A 267 15.11 -2.05 -11.10
CA ARG A 267 15.61 -2.96 -10.08
C ARG A 267 16.67 -2.21 -9.30
N ASP A 268 16.63 -2.39 -7.98
CA ASP A 268 17.69 -1.98 -7.10
C ASP A 268 18.18 -3.26 -6.42
N THR A 269 19.31 -3.76 -6.92
CA THR A 269 19.92 -4.99 -6.43
C THR A 269 20.97 -4.70 -5.37
N VAL A 270 20.91 -3.56 -4.70
CA VAL A 270 21.84 -3.21 -3.63
C VAL A 270 21.06 -2.87 -2.36
N ASN A 271 20.05 -2.02 -2.46
CA ASN A 271 19.36 -1.48 -1.29
C ASN A 271 17.93 -2.00 -1.10
N PHE A 272 17.22 -2.38 -2.17
CA PHE A 272 15.87 -2.95 -2.06
C PHE A 272 15.90 -4.46 -1.91
N ALA A 273 15.09 -4.97 -0.98
CA ALA A 273 14.93 -6.39 -0.74
C ALA A 273 13.53 -6.89 -1.11
N PHE A 274 12.49 -6.12 -0.81
CA PHE A 274 11.10 -6.49 -1.02
C PHE A 274 10.29 -5.31 -1.53
N TRP A 275 10.13 -5.21 -2.84
CA TRP A 275 9.28 -4.22 -3.50
C TRP A 275 7.83 -4.49 -3.11
N HIS A 276 7.33 -3.71 -2.15
CA HIS A 276 6.06 -3.96 -1.47
C HIS A 276 4.90 -3.17 -2.08
N SER A 277 4.98 -1.83 -2.04
CA SER A 277 3.95 -0.97 -2.62
C SER A 277 4.48 0.18 -3.46
N ALA A 278 3.57 0.82 -4.19
CA ALA A 278 3.87 1.90 -5.12
C ALA A 278 2.82 3.00 -5.01
N SER A 279 3.21 4.26 -4.99
CA SER A 279 2.29 5.40 -4.97
C SER A 279 2.76 6.48 -5.94
N PHE A 280 1.88 6.95 -6.81
CA PHE A 280 2.16 8.12 -7.63
C PHE A 280 2.05 9.40 -6.79
N ASN A 281 2.76 10.45 -7.21
CA ASN A 281 2.37 11.80 -6.82
C ASN A 281 1.10 12.25 -7.56
N ASN A 282 0.49 13.39 -7.18
CA ASN A 282 -0.82 13.80 -7.70
C ASN A 282 -0.82 13.98 -9.23
N ASP A 283 0.29 14.45 -9.81
CA ASP A 283 0.43 14.68 -11.24
C ASP A 283 0.87 13.45 -12.05
N ALA A 284 1.11 12.31 -11.37
CA ALA A 284 1.66 11.10 -11.96
C ALA A 284 2.96 11.36 -12.76
N THR A 285 3.81 12.20 -12.18
CA THR A 285 5.18 12.49 -12.63
C THR A 285 6.23 11.79 -11.79
N LYS A 286 5.85 11.18 -10.67
CA LYS A 286 6.74 10.46 -9.75
C LYS A 286 6.08 9.18 -9.26
N VAL A 287 6.87 8.21 -8.83
CA VAL A 287 6.45 7.03 -8.07
C VAL A 287 7.33 6.87 -6.84
N VAL A 288 6.71 6.70 -5.69
CA VAL A 288 7.34 6.23 -4.46
C VAL A 288 7.13 4.73 -4.39
N PHE A 289 8.20 3.95 -4.40
CA PHE A 289 8.16 2.51 -4.11
C PHE A 289 8.64 2.25 -2.68
N THR A 290 8.05 1.28 -1.99
CA THR A 290 8.41 0.93 -0.61
C THR A 290 9.20 -0.38 -0.57
N ASP A 291 10.27 -0.42 0.23
CA ASP A 291 11.01 -1.64 0.56
C ASP A 291 10.56 -2.18 1.92
N GLU A 292 9.81 -3.28 1.93
CA GLU A 292 9.35 -3.95 3.14
C GLU A 292 10.37 -5.02 3.57
N LEU A 293 11.62 -4.60 3.77
CA LEU A 293 12.74 -5.49 4.08
C LEU A 293 12.41 -6.45 5.23
N GLY A 294 12.42 -7.75 4.94
CA GLY A 294 12.11 -8.80 5.90
C GLY A 294 10.61 -9.04 6.13
N GLY A 295 9.75 -8.63 5.20
CA GLY A 295 8.30 -8.85 5.26
C GLY A 295 7.67 -8.16 6.46
N GLY A 296 8.14 -6.95 6.76
CA GLY A 296 7.54 -6.10 7.79
C GLY A 296 7.92 -6.48 9.22
N GLY A 297 8.62 -7.59 9.43
CA GLY A 297 8.98 -8.09 10.76
C GLY A 297 10.34 -7.64 11.29
N LEU A 298 11.19 -7.00 10.47
CA LEU A 298 12.53 -6.60 10.88
C LEU A 298 12.55 -5.19 11.47
N ALA A 299 13.36 -5.02 12.52
CA ALA A 299 13.67 -3.73 13.12
C ALA A 299 14.79 -3.03 12.32
N THR A 300 14.45 -2.38 11.21
CA THR A 300 15.48 -1.74 10.35
C THR A 300 15.75 -0.29 10.71
N CYS A 301 14.91 0.36 11.51
CA CYS A 301 15.11 1.74 11.96
C CYS A 301 16.03 1.79 13.19
N THR A 302 17.17 1.10 13.12
CA THR A 302 18.21 1.10 14.16
C THR A 302 19.51 1.66 13.59
N GLY A 303 20.45 2.05 14.44
CA GLY A 303 21.77 2.54 14.00
C GLY A 303 22.65 1.50 13.30
N GLU A 304 22.22 0.23 13.20
CA GLU A 304 22.97 -0.85 12.56
C GLU A 304 22.69 -0.97 11.05
N TYR A 305 21.51 -0.54 10.60
CA TYR A 305 21.11 -0.63 9.21
C TYR A 305 21.44 0.66 8.45
N ALA A 306 21.83 0.53 7.19
CA ALA A 306 22.02 1.66 6.31
C ALA A 306 20.66 2.39 6.07
N PRO A 307 20.66 3.72 5.88
CA PRO A 307 19.44 4.50 5.71
C PRO A 307 18.64 4.14 4.45
N GLU A 308 19.26 3.48 3.48
CA GLU A 308 18.61 3.04 2.24
C GLU A 308 17.86 1.69 2.38
N LEU A 309 18.08 0.94 3.45
CA LEU A 309 17.47 -0.38 3.66
C LEU A 309 16.12 -0.27 4.38
N GLY A 310 15.08 -0.94 3.87
CA GLY A 310 13.73 -0.82 4.44
C GLY A 310 13.11 0.57 4.23
N ALA A 311 13.57 1.28 3.20
CA ALA A 311 13.23 2.67 2.91
C ALA A 311 12.26 2.80 1.72
N ASN A 312 11.78 4.01 1.49
CA ASN A 312 11.17 4.37 0.21
C ASN A 312 12.26 4.65 -0.83
N GLY A 313 11.99 4.31 -2.09
CA GLY A 313 12.73 4.76 -3.25
C GLY A 313 11.84 5.67 -4.10
N ILE A 314 12.32 6.88 -4.38
CA ILE A 314 11.60 7.90 -5.13
C ILE A 314 12.12 7.91 -6.56
N TYR A 315 11.20 7.79 -7.53
CA TYR A 315 11.50 7.73 -8.94
C TYR A 315 10.72 8.79 -9.70
N ASP A 316 11.39 9.57 -10.53
CA ASP A 316 10.74 10.45 -11.49
C ASP A 316 10.29 9.66 -12.73
N ILE A 317 9.17 10.07 -13.33
CA ILE A 317 8.65 9.53 -14.58
C ILE A 317 9.05 10.47 -15.71
N GLU A 318 10.17 10.16 -16.35
CA GLU A 318 10.68 10.93 -17.49
C GLU A 318 10.08 10.46 -18.82
N ARG A 319 9.98 11.39 -19.78
CA ARG A 319 9.67 11.05 -21.17
C ARG A 319 10.92 10.56 -21.88
N SER A 320 10.82 9.40 -22.53
CA SER A 320 11.85 8.85 -23.39
C SER A 320 11.35 8.69 -24.83
N ARG A 321 12.26 8.37 -25.75
CA ARG A 321 11.91 8.00 -27.14
C ARG A 321 10.97 6.79 -27.24
N TYR A 322 10.85 5.99 -26.18
CA TYR A 322 10.07 4.75 -26.14
C TYR A 322 8.82 4.86 -25.25
N GLY A 323 8.52 6.02 -24.68
CA GLY A 323 7.38 6.23 -23.80
C GLY A 323 7.78 6.92 -22.50
N LYS A 324 7.34 6.39 -21.37
CA LYS A 324 7.70 6.86 -20.03
C LYS A 324 8.73 5.91 -19.41
N LYS A 325 9.71 6.44 -18.69
CA LYS A 325 10.72 5.67 -17.96
C LYS A 325 10.78 6.15 -16.51
N LEU A 326 10.99 5.21 -15.60
CA LEU A 326 11.31 5.49 -14.21
C LEU A 326 12.81 5.77 -14.09
N GLU A 327 13.16 6.93 -13.55
CA GLU A 327 14.53 7.31 -13.20
C GLU A 327 14.62 7.47 -11.67
N PHE A 328 15.60 6.82 -11.06
CA PHE A 328 15.80 6.91 -9.62
C PHE A 328 16.30 8.31 -9.23
N ALA A 329 15.70 8.90 -8.20
CA ALA A 329 16.11 10.19 -7.65
C ALA A 329 16.80 10.01 -6.28
N SER A 330 16.07 9.54 -5.27
CA SER A 330 16.59 9.43 -3.91
C SER A 330 15.85 8.36 -3.09
N TYR A 331 16.31 8.16 -1.85
CA TYR A 331 15.62 7.36 -0.84
C TYR A 331 15.03 8.26 0.24
N TYR A 332 13.95 7.78 0.87
CA TYR A 332 13.43 8.36 2.10
C TYR A 332 13.25 7.27 3.15
N LYS A 333 13.82 7.49 4.33
CA LYS A 333 13.59 6.69 5.53
C LYS A 333 13.36 7.61 6.69
N ILE A 334 12.52 7.19 7.64
CA ILE A 334 12.33 7.96 8.86
C ILE A 334 13.66 8.14 9.60
N PRO A 335 13.94 9.34 10.14
CA PRO A 335 15.21 9.65 10.77
C PRO A 335 15.33 9.11 12.21
N ARG A 336 14.21 8.70 12.82
CA ARG A 336 14.16 8.22 14.20
C ARG A 336 14.83 6.85 14.35
N ILE A 337 15.50 6.67 15.48
CA ILE A 337 16.09 5.39 15.89
C ILE A 337 15.14 4.70 16.87
N ASN A 338 14.64 3.53 16.47
CA ASN A 338 13.86 2.62 17.30
C ASN A 338 14.75 1.54 17.91
N THR A 339 14.20 0.79 18.87
CA THR A 339 14.88 -0.36 19.47
C THR A 339 14.90 -1.56 18.51
N ALA A 340 15.72 -2.57 18.82
CA ALA A 340 15.75 -3.83 18.08
C ALA A 340 14.47 -4.69 18.24
N ASN A 341 13.54 -4.29 19.11
CA ASN A 341 12.29 -4.98 19.38
C ASN A 341 11.09 -4.38 18.62
N GLU A 342 11.31 -3.29 17.88
CA GLU A 342 10.28 -2.60 17.11
C GLU A 342 10.50 -2.88 15.62
N ASN A 343 9.58 -3.60 14.99
CA ASN A 343 9.64 -3.73 13.53
C ASN A 343 9.42 -2.37 12.87
N CYS A 344 10.24 -2.04 11.89
CA CYS A 344 10.20 -0.74 11.24
C CYS A 344 10.83 -0.82 9.86
N VAL A 345 9.99 -0.62 8.84
CA VAL A 345 10.30 -0.49 7.42
C VAL A 345 9.19 0.35 6.77
N ALA A 346 9.46 0.90 5.58
CA ALA A 346 8.46 1.63 4.81
C ALA A 346 7.26 0.75 4.46
N HIS A 347 6.05 1.26 4.66
CA HIS A 347 4.82 0.53 4.34
C HIS A 347 3.74 1.46 3.76
N ASN A 348 2.47 1.08 3.81
CA ASN A 348 1.41 1.76 3.07
C ASN A 348 1.14 3.20 3.52
N GLY A 349 0.86 4.07 2.56
CA GLY A 349 0.57 5.49 2.77
C GLY A 349 -0.27 6.11 1.65
N SER A 350 -0.69 7.34 1.84
CA SER A 350 -1.43 8.11 0.82
C SER A 350 -0.95 9.56 0.75
N LEU A 351 -1.24 10.19 -0.38
CA LEU A 351 -0.96 11.61 -0.56
C LEU A 351 -1.87 12.48 0.32
N ILE A 352 -1.31 13.59 0.80
CA ILE A 352 -2.06 14.70 1.39
C ILE A 352 -2.25 15.78 0.30
N PRO A 353 -3.49 16.19 -0.03
CA PRO A 353 -3.78 17.03 -1.18
C PRO A 353 -3.49 18.52 -0.95
N VAL A 354 -2.22 18.87 -0.76
CA VAL A 354 -1.75 20.26 -0.68
C VAL A 354 -1.31 20.74 -2.07
N GLU A 355 -1.95 21.78 -2.58
CA GLU A 355 -1.63 22.33 -3.91
C GLU A 355 -0.15 22.74 -4.01
N GLY A 356 0.49 22.30 -5.10
CA GLY A 356 1.90 22.59 -5.37
C GLY A 356 2.90 21.80 -4.53
N LYS A 357 2.43 20.85 -3.71
CA LYS A 357 3.26 19.95 -2.94
C LYS A 357 2.97 18.48 -3.22
N ASP A 358 3.99 17.67 -3.10
CA ASP A 358 3.88 16.22 -3.01
C ASP A 358 4.13 15.83 -1.54
N LEU A 359 3.06 15.81 -0.74
CA LEU A 359 3.08 15.33 0.64
C LEU A 359 2.50 13.92 0.72
N MET A 360 3.09 13.05 1.53
CA MET A 360 2.59 11.70 1.80
C MET A 360 2.59 11.42 3.29
N VAL A 361 1.46 10.94 3.82
CA VAL A 361 1.37 10.30 5.13
C VAL A 361 1.55 8.79 4.94
N GLN A 362 2.33 8.15 5.81
CA GLN A 362 2.75 6.77 5.62
C GLN A 362 2.97 6.03 6.95
N SER A 363 2.63 4.75 6.94
CA SER A 363 2.94 3.79 7.99
C SER A 363 4.37 3.26 7.95
N TRP A 364 4.96 3.08 9.14
CA TRP A 364 6.29 2.52 9.36
C TRP A 364 6.27 1.41 10.43
N TYR A 365 5.20 0.60 10.47
CA TYR A 365 4.95 -0.40 11.52
C TYR A 365 5.04 0.20 12.93
N GLN A 366 5.93 -0.29 13.79
CA GLN A 366 6.14 0.23 15.14
C GLN A 366 6.96 1.53 15.14
N GLY A 367 7.66 1.87 14.06
CA GLY A 367 8.20 3.22 13.85
C GLY A 367 7.11 4.30 13.68
N GLY A 368 5.84 3.88 13.66
CA GLY A 368 4.67 4.74 13.76
C GLY A 368 4.23 5.32 12.43
N VAL A 369 3.94 6.62 12.41
CA VAL A 369 3.40 7.36 11.27
C VAL A 369 4.36 8.49 10.92
N SER A 370 4.61 8.68 9.63
CA SER A 370 5.44 9.76 9.11
C SER A 370 4.70 10.52 8.01
N VAL A 371 4.83 11.84 8.01
CA VAL A 371 4.46 12.72 6.89
C VAL A 371 5.73 13.30 6.31
N PHE A 372 5.94 13.08 5.01
CA PHE A 372 7.11 13.62 4.32
C PHE A 372 6.74 14.37 3.05
N ASP A 373 7.50 15.42 2.79
CA ASP A 373 7.45 16.24 1.59
C ASP A 373 8.51 15.75 0.60
N PHE A 374 8.05 15.27 -0.56
CA PHE A 374 8.89 14.81 -1.66
C PHE A 374 8.63 15.63 -2.93
N THR A 375 8.22 16.89 -2.76
CA THR A 375 8.06 17.85 -3.87
C THR A 375 9.37 18.00 -4.64
N ASP A 376 10.49 18.03 -3.92
CA ASP A 376 11.83 17.81 -4.49
C ASP A 376 12.18 16.33 -4.37
N SER A 377 12.20 15.62 -5.50
CA SER A 377 12.51 14.19 -5.54
C SER A 377 13.93 13.87 -5.04
N ASP A 378 14.86 14.83 -5.08
CA ASP A 378 16.24 14.63 -4.65
C ASP A 378 16.43 14.80 -3.14
N ASN A 379 15.51 15.50 -2.47
CA ASN A 379 15.64 15.91 -1.07
C ASN A 379 14.31 15.75 -0.32
N PRO A 380 13.80 14.52 -0.12
CA PRO A 380 12.60 14.30 0.68
C PRO A 380 12.84 14.66 2.14
N VAL A 381 11.88 15.36 2.76
CA VAL A 381 12.00 15.85 4.14
C VAL A 381 10.79 15.45 4.95
N GLU A 382 11.02 14.92 6.14
CA GLU A 382 9.94 14.68 7.09
C GLU A 382 9.43 15.99 7.71
N VAL A 383 8.11 16.15 7.79
CA VAL A 383 7.46 17.38 8.26
C VAL A 383 6.50 17.17 9.43
N ALA A 384 6.01 15.95 9.65
CA ALA A 384 5.25 15.57 10.84
C ALA A 384 5.41 14.06 11.10
N TRP A 385 5.26 13.63 12.35
CA TRP A 385 5.36 12.21 12.70
C TRP A 385 4.76 11.91 14.08
N PHE A 386 4.41 10.63 14.26
CA PHE A 386 4.07 10.02 15.54
C PHE A 386 4.88 8.74 15.67
N ASP A 387 5.71 8.63 16.71
CA ASP A 387 6.42 7.42 17.09
C ASP A 387 5.58 6.67 18.12
N ARG A 388 5.42 5.38 17.90
CA ARG A 388 4.54 4.51 18.66
C ARG A 388 5.22 3.89 19.88
N GLY A 389 6.54 3.96 19.95
CA GLY A 389 7.34 3.37 21.01
C GLY A 389 7.25 1.85 21.12
N GLU A 390 8.00 1.32 22.08
CA GLU A 390 8.05 -0.11 22.38
C GLU A 390 6.82 -0.56 23.19
N GLY A 391 6.49 -1.86 23.13
CA GLY A 391 5.50 -2.46 24.03
C GLY A 391 4.43 -3.31 23.33
N LEU A 392 4.46 -3.39 22.00
CA LEU A 392 3.58 -4.24 21.21
C LEU A 392 4.38 -5.37 20.56
N SER A 393 4.06 -6.62 20.88
CA SER A 393 4.65 -7.77 20.19
C SER A 393 3.91 -8.02 18.88
N GLY A 394 4.55 -7.80 17.74
CA GLY A 394 3.94 -8.05 16.41
C GLY A 394 2.81 -7.05 16.07
N GLY A 395 2.97 -5.79 16.48
CA GLY A 395 2.03 -4.70 16.20
C GLY A 395 2.59 -3.69 15.20
N GLY A 396 2.00 -2.49 15.18
CA GLY A 396 2.41 -1.41 14.30
C GLY A 396 1.35 -1.06 13.26
N THR A 397 1.46 0.14 12.71
CA THR A 397 0.49 0.63 11.75
C THR A 397 0.64 -0.12 10.42
N TRP A 398 -0.44 -0.76 9.93
CA TRP A 398 -0.45 -1.40 8.60
C TRP A 398 -0.56 -0.33 7.52
N SER A 399 -1.58 0.50 7.60
CA SER A 399 -1.77 1.59 6.64
C SER A 399 -2.11 2.85 7.38
N THR A 400 -1.62 3.99 6.89
CA THR A 400 -2.06 5.31 7.38
C THR A 400 -2.39 6.21 6.20
N TYR A 401 -3.62 6.71 6.17
CA TYR A 401 -4.14 7.48 5.05
C TYR A 401 -4.81 8.77 5.48
N TYR A 402 -4.53 9.84 4.75
CA TYR A 402 -5.24 11.11 4.88
C TYR A 402 -6.61 11.03 4.22
N TYR A 403 -7.67 11.34 4.97
CA TYR A 403 -9.02 11.45 4.44
C TYR A 403 -9.79 12.62 5.06
N ASN A 404 -10.01 13.67 4.27
CA ASN A 404 -10.85 14.81 4.64
C ASN A 404 -10.49 15.46 5.99
N GLY A 405 -9.21 15.78 6.20
CA GLY A 405 -8.70 16.60 7.32
C GLY A 405 -8.04 15.83 8.45
N TYR A 406 -7.99 14.50 8.38
CA TYR A 406 -7.36 13.67 9.40
C TYR A 406 -6.60 12.52 8.75
N ALA A 407 -5.63 11.98 9.45
CA ALA A 407 -4.99 10.72 9.09
C ALA A 407 -5.58 9.57 9.91
N TYR A 408 -5.94 8.49 9.23
CA TYR A 408 -6.51 7.28 9.84
C TYR A 408 -5.59 6.10 9.62
N SER A 409 -5.35 5.32 10.67
CA SER A 409 -4.49 4.15 10.60
C SER A 409 -5.23 2.90 11.06
N ASN A 410 -5.00 1.79 10.36
CA ASN A 410 -5.41 0.47 10.85
C ASN A 410 -4.16 -0.25 11.35
N ASP A 411 -4.08 -0.43 12.67
CA ASP A 411 -2.97 -1.13 13.29
C ASP A 411 -3.15 -2.64 13.20
N LEU A 412 -2.02 -3.32 12.98
CA LEU A 412 -1.87 -4.76 12.93
C LEU A 412 -2.57 -5.48 14.09
N SER A 413 -2.47 -4.92 15.30
CA SER A 413 -2.78 -5.60 16.55
C SER A 413 -3.79 -4.87 17.43
N ILE A 414 -3.76 -3.54 17.53
CA ILE A 414 -4.55 -2.83 18.54
C ILE A 414 -5.87 -2.28 18.04
N GLY A 415 -6.01 -1.90 16.76
CA GLY A 415 -7.25 -1.34 16.23
C GLY A 415 -7.07 -0.11 15.33
N PHE A 416 -8.06 0.77 15.32
CA PHE A 416 -8.15 1.89 14.38
C PHE A 416 -7.79 3.22 15.06
N ASP A 417 -6.69 3.83 14.60
CA ASP A 417 -6.14 5.07 15.14
C ASP A 417 -6.57 6.28 14.29
N THR A 418 -6.79 7.41 14.96
CA THR A 418 -7.02 8.73 14.33
C THR A 418 -5.94 9.70 14.76
N PHE A 419 -5.38 10.42 13.80
CA PHE A 419 -4.38 11.45 14.00
C PHE A 419 -4.84 12.79 13.39
N ASP A 420 -4.57 13.85 14.13
CA ASP A 420 -4.58 15.23 13.67
C ASP A 420 -3.20 15.59 13.17
N ILE A 421 -3.09 16.24 12.02
CA ILE A 421 -1.82 16.79 11.51
C ILE A 421 -1.90 18.31 11.73
N ASP A 422 -0.79 18.92 12.12
CA ASP A 422 -0.78 20.36 12.37
C ASP A 422 -1.17 21.16 11.11
N ASP A 423 -2.08 22.12 11.26
CA ASP A 423 -2.61 22.98 10.18
C ASP A 423 -1.51 23.63 9.32
N SER A 424 -0.30 23.85 9.85
CA SER A 424 0.82 24.39 9.07
C SER A 424 1.33 23.43 8.00
N ILE A 425 1.02 22.13 8.11
CA ILE A 425 1.39 21.08 7.17
C ILE A 425 0.23 20.78 6.20
N ASP A 426 -0.96 20.49 6.70
CA ASP A 426 -2.09 19.99 5.90
C ASP A 426 -3.31 20.93 5.87
N GLY A 427 -3.29 22.08 6.53
CA GLY A 427 -4.39 23.05 6.52
C GLY A 427 -4.91 23.40 5.11
N PRO A 428 -4.06 23.56 4.07
CA PRO A 428 -4.53 23.73 2.70
C PRO A 428 -5.31 22.52 2.14
N ALA A 429 -4.95 21.31 2.56
CA ALA A 429 -5.58 20.06 2.12
C ALA A 429 -7.00 19.88 2.65
N GLU A 430 -7.39 20.59 3.71
CA GLU A 430 -8.77 20.54 4.23
C GLU A 430 -9.81 21.02 3.21
N GLN A 431 -9.40 21.88 2.28
CA GLN A 431 -10.26 22.43 1.23
C GLN A 431 -10.58 21.39 0.14
N VAL A 432 -9.77 20.33 0.03
CA VAL A 432 -9.97 19.24 -0.92
C VAL A 432 -10.76 18.13 -0.23
N ARG A 433 -12.06 18.07 -0.52
CA ARG A 433 -12.93 17.01 -0.02
C ARG A 433 -13.12 15.90 -1.06
N GLN A 434 -12.81 14.67 -0.67
CA GLN A 434 -13.04 13.48 -1.47
C GLN A 434 -14.29 12.75 -0.98
N TYR A 435 -15.12 12.29 -1.91
CA TYR A 435 -16.24 11.41 -1.57
C TYR A 435 -15.79 9.96 -1.37
N SER A 436 -14.68 9.54 -1.96
CA SER A 436 -14.13 8.22 -1.75
C SER A 436 -12.61 8.25 -1.97
N LEU A 437 -11.91 7.42 -1.22
CA LEU A 437 -10.48 7.23 -1.32
C LEU A 437 -10.17 5.73 -1.23
N ASN A 438 -9.45 5.22 -2.22
CA ASN A 438 -8.75 3.95 -2.16
C ASN A 438 -7.31 4.28 -2.57
N PRO A 439 -6.33 4.22 -1.67
CA PRO A 439 -4.97 4.69 -1.97
C PRO A 439 -4.32 4.00 -3.16
N GLN A 440 -4.64 2.73 -3.42
CA GLN A 440 -4.16 1.94 -4.56
C GLN A 440 -5.02 2.11 -5.83
N MET A 441 -6.13 2.85 -5.77
CA MET A 441 -6.86 3.40 -6.94
C MET A 441 -6.82 4.93 -6.84
N GLN A 442 -5.66 5.51 -7.17
CA GLN A 442 -5.44 6.93 -7.03
C GLN A 442 -6.34 7.73 -7.97
N THR A 443 -6.85 8.83 -7.41
CA THR A 443 -7.63 9.84 -8.12
C THR A 443 -6.93 11.18 -7.95
N SER A 444 -7.12 12.06 -8.94
CA SER A 444 -6.52 13.38 -8.89
C SER A 444 -7.29 14.28 -7.96
N PHE A 445 -6.56 15.11 -7.21
CA PHE A 445 -7.13 16.11 -6.31
C PHE A 445 -7.65 17.36 -7.03
N GLY A 446 -7.45 17.48 -8.35
CA GLY A 446 -8.18 18.42 -9.20
C GLY A 446 -7.67 19.86 -9.23
N HIS A 447 -6.53 20.15 -8.60
CA HIS A 447 -5.77 21.40 -8.79
C HIS A 447 -4.74 21.25 -9.90
#